data_AF-A0A1X0UQ08-F1
#
_entry.id   AF-A0A1X0UQ08-F1
#
_cell.length_a   1.000
_cell.length_b   1.000
_cell.length_c   1.000
_cell.angle_alpha   90.00
_cell.angle_beta   90.00
_cell.angle_gamma   90.00
#
_symmetry.space_group_name_H-M   'P 1'
#
loop_
_entity.id
_entity.type
_entity.pdbx_description
1 polymer ?
#
loop_
_entity_poly.entity_id
_entity_poly.type
_entity_poly.pdbx_seq_one_letter_code
_entity_poly.pdbx_strand_id
1 'polypeptide(L)'
;MPDPILAFVPLAAEVPPGTDIDSIVADIAESGVSAPSALRSDLQAVVQRAEEHGVDLGIVVMEQNPVHDSQLRDLATAVGTQDGGTVLVLSPGQVGSFSDTVSRVTLEAGQDRTYTGNPVVGAENFVDTLVGPQTPWGLITGLILVLVTAGAAATAVAKIRRHKVRSISTSDFHETKRHTSPTAPSNTSGESALDR
;
A
#
# COMPACT_ATOMS: atom_id res chain seq x y z
N MET A 1 17.37 3.98 -29.18
CA MET A 1 17.64 2.88 -28.21
C MET A 1 17.03 3.33 -26.90
N PRO A 2 16.06 2.62 -26.31
CA PRO A 2 15.53 2.98 -25.00
C PRO A 2 16.57 2.66 -23.92
N ASP A 3 16.73 3.56 -22.95
CA ASP A 3 17.66 3.43 -21.82
C ASP A 3 17.29 2.23 -20.93
N PRO A 4 18.27 1.48 -20.38
CA PRO A 4 17.99 0.43 -19.43
C PRO A 4 17.43 1.05 -18.14
N ILE A 5 16.24 0.58 -17.75
CA ILE A 5 15.67 0.83 -16.42
C ILE A 5 16.73 0.46 -15.38
N LEU A 6 17.11 1.43 -14.54
CA LEU A 6 17.97 1.20 -13.38
C LEU A 6 17.33 0.09 -12.54
N ALA A 7 17.90 -1.10 -12.60
CA ALA A 7 17.54 -2.18 -11.71
C ALA A 7 17.80 -1.70 -10.28
N PHE A 8 16.77 -1.69 -9.46
CA PHE A 8 16.89 -1.46 -8.02
C PHE A 8 17.67 -2.65 -7.46
N VAL A 9 18.97 -2.49 -7.25
CA VAL A 9 19.77 -3.50 -6.56
C VAL A 9 19.31 -3.47 -5.10
N PRO A 10 18.73 -4.56 -4.56
CA PRO A 10 18.45 -4.59 -3.14
C PRO A 10 19.79 -4.41 -2.41
N LEU A 11 19.85 -3.45 -1.47
CA LEU A 11 20.97 -3.41 -0.55
C LEU A 11 21.04 -4.78 0.14
N ALA A 12 22.23 -5.36 0.19
CA ALA A 12 22.47 -6.53 1.03
C ALA A 12 21.95 -6.21 2.42
N ALA A 13 21.15 -7.12 3.00
CA ALA A 13 20.64 -6.99 4.36
C ALA A 13 21.82 -6.66 5.28
N GLU A 14 21.80 -5.49 5.91
CA GLU A 14 22.89 -5.07 6.79
C GLU A 14 22.66 -5.70 8.17
N VAL A 15 22.85 -7.00 8.25
CA VAL A 15 22.64 -7.81 9.45
C VAL A 15 23.63 -7.38 10.54
N PRO A 16 23.25 -7.37 11.84
CA PRO A 16 24.16 -6.98 12.91
C PRO A 16 25.47 -7.80 12.88
N PRO A 17 26.63 -7.17 13.11
CA PRO A 17 27.92 -7.86 13.03
C PRO A 17 28.01 -9.08 13.96
N GLY A 18 28.54 -10.21 13.45
CA GLY A 18 28.70 -11.44 14.21
C GLY A 18 27.45 -12.31 14.33
N THR A 19 26.35 -11.95 13.64
CA THR A 19 25.14 -12.78 13.56
C THR A 19 25.33 -13.87 12.52
N ASP A 20 25.17 -15.14 12.93
CA ASP A 20 25.17 -16.29 12.03
C ASP A 20 23.73 -16.65 11.66
N ILE A 21 23.32 -16.26 10.45
CA ILE A 21 21.95 -16.43 9.96
C ILE A 21 21.60 -17.92 9.82
N ASP A 22 22.54 -18.75 9.38
CA ASP A 22 22.30 -20.18 9.16
C ASP A 22 22.02 -20.87 10.51
N SER A 23 22.73 -20.45 11.57
CA SER A 23 22.46 -20.93 12.93
C SER A 23 21.08 -20.51 13.44
N ILE A 24 20.66 -19.27 13.16
CA ILE A 24 19.34 -18.75 13.56
C ILE A 24 18.23 -19.52 12.84
N VAL A 25 18.38 -19.74 11.54
CA VAL A 25 17.44 -20.52 10.73
C VAL A 25 17.35 -21.95 11.27
N ALA A 26 18.48 -22.57 11.62
CA ALA A 26 18.47 -23.91 12.22
C ALA A 26 17.74 -23.96 13.57
N ASP A 27 18.00 -23.00 14.47
CA ASP A 27 17.33 -22.90 15.77
C ASP A 27 15.80 -22.70 15.63
N ILE A 28 15.38 -21.88 14.64
CA ILE A 28 13.98 -21.68 14.31
C ILE A 28 13.35 -22.94 13.73
N ALA A 29 14.02 -23.62 12.80
CA ALA A 29 13.51 -24.87 12.23
C ALA A 29 13.37 -25.99 13.27
N GLU A 30 14.25 -26.03 14.28
CA GLU A 30 14.21 -27.03 15.34
C GLU A 30 13.14 -26.71 16.41
N SER A 31 12.98 -25.43 16.77
CA SER A 31 12.26 -25.06 17.99
C SER A 31 11.37 -23.83 17.88
N GLY A 32 11.34 -23.17 16.73
CA GLY A 32 10.67 -21.90 16.50
C GLY A 32 11.36 -20.69 17.13
N VAL A 33 12.45 -20.88 17.90
CA VAL A 33 13.04 -19.82 18.72
C VAL A 33 14.56 -19.85 18.73
N SER A 34 15.18 -18.76 18.29
CA SER A 34 16.59 -18.43 18.52
C SER A 34 16.72 -17.38 19.62
N ALA A 35 16.89 -17.81 20.88
CA ALA A 35 16.92 -16.92 22.05
C ALA A 35 17.78 -17.44 23.21
N PRO A 36 18.15 -16.57 24.18
CA PRO A 36 18.77 -16.98 25.42
C PRO A 36 17.97 -18.09 26.12
N SER A 37 18.68 -19.07 26.69
CA SER A 37 18.11 -20.29 27.27
C SER A 37 17.04 -20.01 28.33
N ALA A 38 17.19 -18.94 29.10
CA ALA A 38 16.25 -18.52 30.14
C ALA A 38 14.86 -18.14 29.61
N LEU A 39 14.73 -17.73 28.34
CA LEU A 39 13.48 -17.27 27.73
C LEU A 39 12.87 -18.30 26.77
N ARG A 40 13.64 -19.32 26.40
CA ARG A 40 13.35 -20.18 25.26
C ARG A 40 12.02 -20.94 25.43
N SER A 41 11.76 -21.48 26.62
CA SER A 41 10.52 -22.22 26.90
C SER A 41 9.28 -21.34 26.80
N ASP A 42 9.34 -20.11 27.30
CA ASP A 42 8.18 -19.20 27.27
C ASP A 42 7.91 -18.71 25.85
N LEU A 43 8.96 -18.41 25.08
CA LEU A 43 8.84 -18.03 23.67
C LEU A 43 8.33 -19.18 22.80
N GLN A 44 8.72 -20.42 23.08
CA GLN A 44 8.20 -21.61 22.40
C GLN A 44 6.69 -21.76 22.61
N ALA A 45 6.18 -21.43 23.81
CA ALA A 45 4.74 -21.41 24.05
C ALA A 45 4.02 -20.33 23.22
N VAL A 46 4.67 -19.18 22.99
CA VAL A 46 4.12 -18.13 22.11
C VAL A 46 4.10 -18.59 20.64
N VAL A 47 5.16 -19.25 20.16
CA VAL A 47 5.22 -19.84 18.82
C VAL A 47 4.11 -20.88 18.65
N GLN A 48 3.97 -21.80 19.60
CA GLN A 48 2.93 -22.82 19.57
C GLN A 48 1.53 -22.19 19.50
N ARG A 49 1.27 -21.14 20.30
CA ARG A 49 0.00 -20.41 20.25
C ARG A 49 -0.24 -19.77 18.88
N ALA A 50 0.78 -19.22 18.24
CA ALA A 50 0.68 -18.65 16.90
C ALA A 50 0.31 -19.74 15.88
N GLU A 51 0.98 -20.90 15.95
CA GLU A 51 0.74 -22.05 15.08
C GLU A 51 -0.69 -22.60 15.23
N GLU A 52 -1.21 -22.69 16.46
CA GLU A 52 -2.61 -23.07 16.76
C GLU A 52 -3.64 -22.16 16.05
N HIS A 53 -3.25 -20.92 15.72
CA HIS A 53 -4.07 -19.95 15.00
C HIS A 53 -3.69 -19.82 13.52
N GLY A 54 -2.83 -20.71 13.01
CA GLY A 54 -2.42 -20.75 11.61
C GLY A 54 -1.35 -19.73 11.21
N VAL A 55 -0.60 -19.18 12.19
CA VAL A 55 0.54 -18.32 11.94
C VAL A 55 1.83 -19.11 12.19
N ASP A 56 2.56 -19.38 11.11
CA ASP A 56 3.91 -19.94 11.20
C ASP A 56 4.87 -18.84 11.69
N LEU A 57 5.35 -18.95 12.94
CA LEU A 57 6.09 -17.90 13.64
C LEU A 57 7.46 -18.40 14.11
N GLY A 58 8.52 -17.77 13.61
CA GLY A 58 9.87 -17.83 14.19
C GLY A 58 10.16 -16.60 15.06
N ILE A 59 10.79 -16.80 16.22
CA ILE A 59 11.19 -15.70 17.12
C ILE A 59 12.71 -15.69 17.30
N VAL A 60 13.32 -14.51 17.12
CA VAL A 60 14.73 -14.26 17.40
C VAL A 60 14.86 -13.21 18.48
N VAL A 61 15.66 -13.47 19.52
CA VAL A 61 15.96 -12.48 20.57
C VAL A 61 17.44 -12.16 20.58
N MET A 62 17.75 -10.89 20.35
CA MET A 62 19.10 -10.33 20.46
C MET A 62 19.28 -9.69 21.84
N GLU A 63 20.37 -10.02 22.52
CA GLU A 63 20.67 -9.47 23.85
C GLU A 63 21.07 -7.99 23.82
N GLN A 64 21.56 -7.51 22.67
CA GLN A 64 22.03 -6.15 22.47
C GLN A 64 21.28 -5.48 21.31
N ASN A 65 21.12 -4.16 21.41
CA ASN A 65 20.56 -3.39 20.31
C ASN A 65 21.53 -3.34 19.13
N PRO A 66 21.03 -3.39 17.89
CA PRO A 66 21.85 -3.15 16.71
C PRO A 66 22.38 -1.70 16.69
N VAL A 67 23.37 -1.45 15.83
CA VAL A 67 23.89 -0.09 15.61
C VAL A 67 22.88 0.75 14.82
N HIS A 68 22.14 0.13 13.90
CA HIS A 68 21.10 0.79 13.13
C HIS A 68 19.75 0.10 13.29
N ASP A 69 18.67 0.90 13.38
CA ASP A 69 17.31 0.41 13.56
C ASP A 69 16.87 -0.53 12.42
N SER A 70 17.38 -0.32 11.20
CA SER A 70 17.06 -1.16 10.04
C SER A 70 17.60 -2.59 10.14
N GLN A 71 18.65 -2.84 10.93
CA GLN A 71 19.36 -4.12 10.91
C GLN A 71 18.49 -5.28 11.41
N LEU A 72 17.55 -5.04 12.34
CA LEU A 72 16.64 -6.11 12.78
C LEU A 72 15.59 -6.44 11.73
N ARG A 73 15.10 -5.45 10.98
CA ARG A 73 14.18 -5.67 9.86
C ARG A 73 14.88 -6.44 8.74
N ASP A 74 16.13 -6.09 8.47
CA ASP A 74 16.95 -6.74 7.47
C ASP A 74 17.29 -8.18 7.89
N LEU A 75 17.58 -8.42 9.18
CA LEU A 75 17.73 -9.77 9.75
C LEU A 75 16.43 -10.57 9.66
N ALA A 76 15.28 -10.01 10.04
CA ALA A 76 13.99 -10.68 9.93
C ALA A 76 13.69 -11.08 8.48
N THR A 77 14.02 -10.20 7.53
CA THR A 77 13.89 -10.46 6.09
C THR A 77 14.85 -11.55 5.64
N ALA A 78 16.11 -11.52 6.07
CA ALA A 78 17.11 -12.51 5.70
C ALA A 78 16.76 -13.92 6.20
N VAL A 79 16.21 -14.02 7.42
CA VAL A 79 15.72 -15.29 7.98
C VAL A 79 14.45 -15.74 7.25
N GLY A 80 13.45 -14.86 7.16
CA GLY A 80 12.14 -15.21 6.58
C GLY A 80 12.17 -15.48 5.07
N THR A 81 13.15 -14.95 4.34
CA THR A 81 13.34 -15.29 2.92
C THR A 81 13.98 -16.66 2.70
N GLN A 82 14.61 -17.25 3.72
CA GLN A 82 15.18 -18.60 3.64
C GLN A 82 14.18 -19.68 4.05
N ASP A 83 13.43 -19.45 5.14
CA ASP A 83 12.54 -20.46 5.73
C ASP A 83 11.04 -20.22 5.44
N GLY A 84 10.66 -19.00 5.06
CA GLY A 84 9.26 -18.59 4.85
C GLY A 84 8.57 -18.13 6.13
N GLY A 85 7.26 -17.94 6.05
CA GLY A 85 6.41 -17.68 7.23
C GLY A 85 6.57 -16.29 7.81
N THR A 86 6.38 -16.17 9.13
CA THR A 86 6.47 -14.92 9.90
C THR A 86 7.66 -14.97 10.84
N VAL A 87 8.49 -13.93 10.85
CA VAL A 87 9.65 -13.81 11.73
C VAL A 87 9.52 -12.56 12.57
N LEU A 88 9.71 -12.69 13.88
CA LEU A 88 9.80 -11.59 14.84
C LEU A 88 11.21 -11.54 15.44
N VAL A 89 11.90 -10.42 15.29
CA VAL A 89 13.24 -10.18 15.85
C VAL A 89 13.14 -9.10 16.92
N LEU A 90 13.52 -9.42 18.15
CA LEU A 90 13.42 -8.54 19.32
C LEU A 90 14.81 -8.20 19.86
N SER A 91 15.04 -6.94 20.19
CA SER A 91 16.13 -6.51 21.06
C SER A 91 15.59 -5.57 22.15
N PRO A 92 16.38 -5.17 23.16
CA PRO A 92 15.89 -4.36 24.28
C PRO A 92 15.17 -3.05 23.88
N GLY A 93 15.53 -2.43 22.75
CA GLY A 93 14.95 -1.16 22.30
C GLY A 93 14.60 -1.10 20.82
N GLN A 94 14.74 -2.18 20.06
CA GLN A 94 14.44 -2.23 18.64
C GLN A 94 13.68 -3.52 18.30
N VAL A 95 12.92 -3.51 17.21
CA VAL A 95 12.20 -4.68 16.70
C VAL A 95 12.28 -4.71 15.18
N GLY A 96 12.41 -5.91 14.63
CA GLY A 96 12.23 -6.18 13.21
C GLY A 96 11.18 -7.27 13.03
N SER A 97 10.44 -7.23 11.92
CA SER A 97 9.58 -8.34 11.55
C SER A 97 9.53 -8.53 10.04
N PHE A 98 9.16 -9.73 9.64
CA PHE A 98 8.92 -10.13 8.27
C PHE A 98 7.73 -11.08 8.24
N SER A 99 6.93 -11.04 7.19
CA SER A 99 5.92 -12.06 6.92
C SER A 99 5.60 -12.12 5.43
N ASP A 100 5.44 -13.32 4.89
CA ASP A 100 4.96 -13.57 3.52
C ASP A 100 3.43 -13.74 3.44
N THR A 101 2.77 -13.92 4.58
CA THR A 101 1.35 -14.31 4.71
C THR A 101 0.52 -13.26 5.46
N VAL A 102 1.12 -12.57 6.43
CA VAL A 102 0.45 -11.51 7.21
C VAL A 102 0.50 -10.20 6.44
N SER A 103 -0.65 -9.49 6.40
CA SER A 103 -0.71 -8.18 5.76
C SER A 103 0.26 -7.20 6.42
N ARG A 104 0.95 -6.38 5.62
CA ARG A 104 1.92 -5.41 6.13
C ARG A 104 1.36 -4.50 7.23
N VAL A 105 0.11 -4.07 7.10
CA VAL A 105 -0.55 -3.20 8.10
C VAL A 105 -0.77 -3.93 9.43
N THR A 106 -1.19 -5.20 9.39
CA THR A 106 -1.33 -6.02 10.61
C THR A 106 0.03 -6.27 11.25
N LEU A 107 1.04 -6.57 10.43
CA LEU A 107 2.39 -6.85 10.89
C LEU A 107 3.02 -5.63 11.59
N GLU A 108 2.92 -4.44 10.98
CA GLU A 108 3.37 -3.18 11.57
C GLU A 108 2.62 -2.86 12.87
N ALA A 109 1.29 -3.06 12.90
CA ALA A 109 0.49 -2.88 14.11
C ALA A 109 0.87 -3.86 15.24
N GLY A 110 1.32 -5.07 14.89
CA GLY A 110 1.86 -6.03 15.84
C GLY A 110 3.19 -5.56 16.42
N GLN A 111 4.12 -5.12 15.56
CA GLN A 111 5.42 -4.58 15.98
C GLN A 111 5.28 -3.41 16.95
N ASP A 112 4.31 -2.51 16.73
CA ASP A 112 4.10 -1.35 17.61
C ASP A 112 3.82 -1.75 19.07
N ARG A 113 3.38 -2.99 19.34
CA ARG A 113 3.08 -3.49 20.68
C ARG A 113 4.20 -4.31 21.33
N THR A 114 5.35 -4.46 20.66
CA THR A 114 6.47 -5.27 21.18
C THR A 114 7.42 -4.49 22.09
N TYR A 115 7.32 -3.14 22.10
CA TYR A 115 8.19 -2.25 22.90
C TYR A 115 7.83 -2.26 24.39
N THR A 116 8.04 -3.39 25.05
CA THR A 116 7.69 -3.63 26.46
C THR A 116 8.91 -3.74 27.39
N GLY A 117 10.11 -3.95 26.81
CA GLY A 117 11.33 -4.29 27.55
C GLY A 117 11.40 -5.75 28.00
N ASN A 118 10.35 -6.55 27.77
CA ASN A 118 10.35 -7.99 28.00
C ASN A 118 10.00 -8.72 26.69
N PRO A 119 10.93 -9.53 26.12
CA PRO A 119 10.72 -10.16 24.82
C PRO A 119 9.53 -11.13 24.79
N VAL A 120 9.23 -11.82 25.90
CA VAL A 120 8.08 -12.74 25.99
C VAL A 120 6.78 -11.96 25.89
N VAL A 121 6.61 -10.93 26.71
CA VAL A 121 5.41 -10.08 26.69
C VAL A 121 5.27 -9.37 25.34
N GLY A 122 6.39 -8.93 24.76
CA GLY A 122 6.40 -8.34 23.43
C GLY A 122 5.91 -9.32 22.36
N ALA A 123 6.37 -10.57 22.39
CA ALA A 123 5.94 -11.62 21.47
C ALA A 123 4.46 -12.00 21.66
N GLU A 124 3.98 -12.08 22.90
CA GLU A 124 2.56 -12.31 23.19
C GLU A 124 1.66 -11.22 22.60
N ASN A 125 2.02 -9.94 22.82
CA ASN A 125 1.29 -8.80 22.24
C ASN A 125 1.29 -8.80 20.71
N PHE A 126 2.39 -9.24 20.11
CA PHE A 126 2.51 -9.39 18.66
C PHE A 126 1.53 -10.46 18.16
N VAL A 127 1.55 -11.66 18.74
CA VAL A 127 0.63 -12.75 18.38
C VAL A 127 -0.82 -12.33 18.60
N ASP A 128 -1.15 -11.69 19.73
CA ASP A 128 -2.50 -11.16 20.01
C ASP A 128 -3.01 -10.24 18.90
N THR A 129 -2.12 -9.44 18.32
CA THR A 129 -2.47 -8.53 17.22
C THR A 129 -2.68 -9.28 15.91
N LEU A 130 -1.83 -10.26 15.62
CA LEU A 130 -1.90 -11.06 14.40
C LEU A 130 -3.14 -11.94 14.35
N VAL A 131 -3.52 -12.58 15.46
CA VAL A 131 -4.64 -13.53 15.52
C VAL A 131 -5.97 -12.87 15.93
N GLY A 132 -5.92 -11.62 16.37
CA GLY A 132 -7.09 -10.86 16.80
C GLY A 132 -8.02 -10.44 15.65
N PRO A 133 -9.11 -9.72 15.95
CA PRO A 133 -9.96 -9.12 14.91
C PRO A 133 -9.18 -8.09 14.08
N GLN A 134 -9.20 -8.28 12.76
CA GLN A 134 -8.50 -7.42 11.81
C GLN A 134 -9.41 -6.27 11.33
N THR A 135 -8.87 -5.06 11.17
CA THR A 135 -9.60 -3.96 10.52
C THR A 135 -9.80 -4.32 9.03
N PRO A 136 -11.04 -4.30 8.50
CA PRO A 136 -11.32 -4.74 7.14
C PRO A 136 -10.99 -3.65 6.11
N TRP A 137 -9.72 -3.27 6.01
CA TRP A 137 -9.22 -2.20 5.13
C TRP A 137 -9.64 -2.39 3.67
N GLY A 138 -9.67 -3.64 3.18
CA GLY A 138 -10.14 -3.93 1.82
C GLY A 138 -11.59 -3.52 1.58
N LEU A 139 -12.48 -3.76 2.54
CA LEU A 139 -13.89 -3.34 2.45
C LEU A 139 -14.02 -1.82 2.52
N ILE A 140 -13.27 -1.18 3.42
CA ILE A 140 -13.26 0.27 3.58
C ILE A 140 -12.77 0.94 2.30
N THR A 141 -11.62 0.52 1.77
CA THR A 141 -11.05 1.04 0.53
C THR A 141 -11.96 0.78 -0.67
N GLY A 142 -12.55 -0.42 -0.75
CA GLY A 142 -13.54 -0.75 -1.79
C GLY A 142 -14.74 0.18 -1.77
N LEU A 143 -15.30 0.46 -0.58
CA LEU A 143 -16.40 1.40 -0.40
C LEU A 143 -16.01 2.82 -0.83
N ILE A 144 -14.84 3.30 -0.41
CA ILE A 144 -14.32 4.62 -0.82
C ILE A 144 -14.21 4.70 -2.34
N LEU A 145 -13.67 3.66 -2.98
CA LEU A 145 -13.53 3.62 -4.44
C LEU A 145 -14.89 3.72 -5.14
N VAL A 146 -15.88 2.96 -4.69
CA VAL A 146 -17.25 3.00 -5.24
C VAL A 146 -17.84 4.41 -5.12
N LEU A 147 -17.68 5.07 -3.97
CA LEU A 147 -18.18 6.42 -3.75
C LEU A 147 -17.50 7.45 -4.67
N VAL A 148 -16.17 7.36 -4.80
CA VAL A 148 -15.39 8.26 -5.68
C VAL A 148 -15.78 8.05 -7.15
N THR A 149 -15.90 6.81 -7.61
CA THR A 149 -16.31 6.49 -8.98
C THR A 149 -17.74 6.96 -9.26
N ALA A 150 -18.67 6.78 -8.32
CA ALA A 150 -20.04 7.27 -8.46
C ALA A 150 -20.08 8.81 -8.56
N GLY A 151 -19.32 9.51 -7.72
CA GLY A 151 -19.20 10.97 -7.77
C GLY A 151 -18.60 11.48 -9.09
N ALA A 152 -17.56 10.81 -9.59
CA ALA A 152 -16.96 11.13 -10.89
C ALA A 152 -17.96 10.92 -12.04
N ALA A 153 -18.70 9.80 -12.04
CA ALA A 153 -19.72 9.51 -13.03
C ALA A 153 -20.85 10.56 -13.01
N ALA A 154 -21.34 10.92 -11.83
CA ALA A 154 -22.36 11.95 -11.67
C ALA A 154 -21.88 13.31 -12.23
N THR A 155 -20.63 13.67 -11.94
CA THR A 155 -20.01 14.92 -12.44
C THR A 155 -19.86 14.90 -13.97
N ALA A 156 -19.41 13.79 -14.55
CA ALA A 156 -19.28 13.62 -15.99
C ALA A 156 -20.64 13.75 -16.70
N VAL A 157 -21.68 13.07 -16.18
CA VAL A 157 -23.04 13.16 -16.70
C VAL A 157 -23.57 14.59 -16.63
N ALA A 158 -23.36 15.29 -15.51
CA ALA A 158 -23.75 16.69 -15.36
C ALA A 158 -23.06 17.60 -16.38
N LYS A 159 -21.76 17.40 -16.62
CA LYS A 159 -20.98 18.17 -17.61
C LYS A 159 -21.49 17.94 -19.04
N ILE A 160 -21.75 16.68 -19.42
CA ILE A 160 -22.30 16.34 -20.75
C ILE A 160 -23.67 17.00 -20.96
N ARG A 161 -24.55 16.96 -19.96
CA ARG A 161 -25.87 17.61 -20.03
C ARG A 161 -25.77 19.12 -20.22
N ARG A 162 -24.86 19.79 -19.51
CA ARG A 162 -24.62 21.24 -19.65
C ARG A 162 -24.10 21.63 -21.04
N HIS A 163 -23.21 20.83 -21.64
CA HIS A 163 -22.72 21.10 -23.00
C HIS A 163 -23.80 20.97 -24.07
N LYS A 164 -24.74 20.01 -23.94
CA LYS A 164 -25.87 19.87 -24.87
C LYS A 164 -26.84 21.06 -24.83
N VAL A 165 -27.16 21.56 -23.64
CA VAL A 165 -28.02 22.75 -23.48
C VAL A 165 -27.37 23.99 -24.10
N ARG A 166 -26.05 24.15 -23.93
CA ARG A 166 -25.32 25.28 -24.49
C ARG A 166 -25.27 25.27 -26.02
N SER A 167 -25.11 24.10 -26.66
CA SER A 167 -25.08 24.03 -28.13
C SER A 167 -26.45 24.34 -28.76
N ILE A 168 -27.55 23.91 -28.12
CA ILE A 168 -28.92 24.17 -28.58
C ILE A 168 -29.23 25.67 -28.57
N SER A 169 -28.88 26.39 -27.49
CA SER A 169 -29.07 27.85 -27.46
C SER A 169 -28.20 28.60 -28.48
N THR A 170 -27.02 28.10 -28.82
CA THR A 170 -26.18 28.74 -29.84
C THR A 170 -26.70 28.49 -31.27
N SER A 171 -27.25 27.31 -31.56
CA SER A 171 -27.87 27.03 -32.86
C SER A 171 -29.18 27.80 -33.09
N ASP A 172 -30.06 27.88 -32.08
CA ASP A 172 -31.32 28.64 -32.19
C ASP A 172 -31.07 30.15 -32.38
N PHE A 173 -30.03 30.68 -31.73
CA PHE A 173 -29.66 32.09 -31.86
C PHE A 173 -29.10 32.41 -33.26
N HIS A 174 -28.40 31.47 -33.90
CA HIS A 174 -27.88 31.62 -35.26
C HIS A 174 -28.97 31.42 -36.34
N GLU A 175 -29.95 30.54 -36.10
CA GLU A 175 -31.11 30.31 -36.97
C GLU A 175 -32.05 31.53 -36.97
N THR A 176 -32.35 32.08 -35.78
CA THR A 176 -33.23 33.24 -35.61
C THR A 176 -32.67 34.49 -36.29
N LYS A 177 -31.34 34.69 -36.24
CA LYS A 177 -30.67 35.81 -36.93
C LYS A 177 -30.73 35.74 -38.45
N ARG A 178 -30.83 34.54 -39.05
CA ARG A 178 -30.92 34.39 -40.51
C ARG A 178 -32.31 34.72 -41.05
N HIS A 179 -33.36 34.55 -40.26
CA HIS A 179 -34.73 34.85 -40.68
C HIS A 179 -35.14 36.32 -40.52
N THR A 180 -34.36 37.15 -39.82
CA THR A 180 -34.66 38.59 -39.62
C THR A 180 -33.79 39.53 -40.46
N SER A 181 -33.14 39.06 -41.52
CA SER A 181 -32.52 39.99 -42.48
C SER A 181 -33.62 40.73 -43.26
N PRO A 182 -33.70 42.07 -43.20
CA PRO A 182 -34.58 42.81 -44.08
C PRO A 182 -34.08 42.64 -45.52
N THR A 183 -34.96 42.28 -46.44
CA THR A 183 -34.71 42.32 -47.89
C THR A 183 -34.24 43.73 -48.26
N ALA A 184 -32.94 43.89 -48.50
CA ALA A 184 -32.41 45.10 -49.12
C ALA A 184 -32.86 45.14 -50.59
N PRO A 185 -33.39 46.26 -51.11
CA PRO A 185 -33.76 46.34 -52.51
C PRO A 185 -32.52 46.25 -53.39
N SER A 186 -32.56 45.33 -54.34
CA SER A 186 -31.58 45.18 -55.41
C SER A 186 -31.72 46.33 -56.41
N ASN A 187 -30.80 47.30 -56.40
CA ASN A 187 -30.60 48.17 -57.55
C ASN A 187 -29.48 47.59 -58.41
N THR A 188 -29.87 47.03 -59.56
CA THR A 188 -28.95 46.66 -60.63
C THR A 188 -28.70 47.90 -61.48
N SER A 189 -27.42 48.22 -61.69
CA SER A 189 -26.96 49.22 -62.64
C SER A 189 -26.89 48.64 -64.06
N GLY A 190 -27.09 49.51 -65.06
CA GLY A 190 -26.70 49.30 -66.47
C GLY A 190 -27.66 50.03 -67.42
N GLU A 191 -27.28 51.19 -67.97
CA GLU A 191 -26.78 51.36 -69.37
C GLU A 191 -27.95 51.28 -70.40
N SER A 192 -28.21 52.19 -71.35
CA SER A 192 -27.37 53.06 -72.16
C SER A 192 -28.22 54.02 -73.03
N ALA A 193 -27.60 55.15 -73.43
CA ALA A 193 -27.70 55.85 -74.72
C ALA A 193 -28.96 56.63 -75.19
N LEU A 194 -28.72 57.94 -75.42
CA LEU A 194 -28.98 58.75 -76.64
C LEU A 194 -30.40 58.79 -77.25
N ASP A 195 -31.02 59.98 -77.30
CA ASP A 195 -31.07 60.84 -78.52
C ASP A 195 -32.05 62.03 -78.33
N ARG A 196 -31.64 63.18 -78.91
CA ARG A 196 -32.31 64.52 -79.06
C ARG A 196 -32.19 65.57 -77.96
#